data_AF-A0A644YCR1-F1
#
_entry.id   AF-A0A644YCR1-F1
#
_cell.length_a   1.000
_cell.length_b   1.000
_cell.length_c   1.000
_cell.angle_alpha   90.00
_cell.angle_beta   90.00
_cell.angle_gamma   90.00
#
_symmetry.space_group_name_H-M   'P 1'
#
loop_
_entity.id
_entity.type
_entity.pdbx_description
1 polymer ?
#
loop_
_entity_poly.entity_id
_entity_poly.type
_entity_poly.pdbx_seq_one_letter_code
_entity_poly.pdbx_strand_id
1 'polypeptide(L)'
;MKQNSTNSKRLNKLRYGFLTLDIFTNNHNDAYKYGGIELKLVDNGLDSFKKSIHLLNVSYTTSNEFQTKEIILSLHHCIETLFKQILIQTNEYLIYEDVSAICKGEIENLYRTKKKDVSRNTIQYIDAINRVIIMKKIIISEWEYACFKHINGYRNAITHYEIAFNGKEVEHLISKILPVLYRIFSEQIPQFKQYCKDNCLETNIKEIKENYYVWSFPVFATYIEKINRAKDHIAHLEANPQLIQTIFLQVKDNMQQNHMLYECCPVCQKETFLKCGTVIIGGEEKIFYGHCEYCNIEIVQEEAYFIFTDFGAYENVIIHKRRYLKECIEFLLKYEKRLSKISAYDLEKVHRGYQILATEVNEISNKIVSDVVEAILENEAEFEYVSKIDGIVEYGERMLRSEGYIIRKNHEIDCLRDENYNELLKVADNFNSLSKENVDELSWGRSFQNSYEFDFNYPDPSNDNIEQEGTCEINVKYNFDKNTFVDDFTFNSEEFEEALTEYP
;
A
#
# COMPACT_ATOMS: atom_id res chain seq x y z
N MET A 1 17.84 -63.90 -43.04
CA MET A 1 19.05 -63.14 -43.43
C MET A 1 18.74 -61.67 -43.19
N LYS A 2 19.26 -61.13 -42.09
CA LYS A 2 20.46 -60.26 -42.03
C LYS A 2 20.13 -58.82 -42.47
N GLN A 3 20.05 -57.90 -41.50
CA GLN A 3 21.05 -56.84 -41.22
C GLN A 3 20.74 -55.59 -42.07
N ASN A 4 20.88 -54.33 -41.63
CA ASN A 4 21.55 -53.70 -40.48
C ASN A 4 21.05 -52.24 -40.45
N SER A 5 20.71 -51.68 -39.28
CA SER A 5 21.51 -50.75 -38.46
C SER A 5 21.29 -49.24 -38.74
N THR A 6 20.94 -48.55 -37.64
CA THR A 6 21.37 -47.20 -37.21
C THR A 6 20.96 -45.95 -37.98
N ASN A 7 20.14 -45.10 -37.34
CA ASN A 7 20.68 -43.85 -36.78
C ASN A 7 19.72 -43.11 -35.81
N SER A 8 20.19 -42.98 -34.58
CA SER A 8 20.18 -41.76 -33.74
C SER A 8 19.06 -40.72 -33.92
N LYS A 9 18.15 -40.66 -32.94
CA LYS A 9 17.60 -39.37 -32.48
C LYS A 9 17.81 -39.25 -30.97
N ARG A 10 18.84 -38.47 -30.61
CA ARG A 10 19.04 -37.90 -29.27
C ARG A 10 17.78 -37.13 -28.87
N LEU A 11 17.05 -37.64 -27.88
CA LEU A 11 16.10 -36.85 -27.09
C LEU A 11 16.86 -36.31 -25.89
N ASN A 12 17.21 -35.03 -25.95
CA ASN A 12 17.71 -34.27 -24.80
C ASN A 12 16.62 -34.23 -23.73
N LYS A 13 16.72 -35.12 -22.73
CA LYS A 13 16.01 -34.97 -21.46
C LYS A 13 16.65 -33.81 -20.69
N LEU A 14 16.11 -32.61 -20.84
CA LEU A 14 16.30 -31.53 -19.87
C LEU A 14 15.60 -31.96 -18.57
N ARG A 15 16.39 -32.49 -17.63
CA ARG A 15 16.00 -32.66 -16.23
C ARG A 15 15.90 -31.28 -15.59
N TYR A 16 14.70 -30.73 -15.49
CA TYR A 16 14.42 -29.71 -14.47
C TYR A 16 14.16 -30.44 -13.15
N GLY A 17 15.09 -30.25 -12.21
CA GLY A 17 15.01 -30.83 -10.87
C GLY A 17 13.89 -30.19 -10.08
N PHE A 18 12.75 -30.88 -9.99
CA PHE A 18 11.83 -30.67 -8.89
C PHE A 18 12.42 -31.39 -7.68
N LEU A 19 12.90 -30.61 -6.71
CA LEU A 19 13.15 -31.09 -5.36
C LEU A 19 11.80 -31.44 -4.75
N THR A 20 11.46 -32.73 -4.72
CA THR A 20 10.51 -33.27 -3.76
C THR A 20 11.16 -33.13 -2.39
N LEU A 21 10.76 -32.11 -1.64
CA LEU A 21 11.07 -31.97 -0.22
C LEU A 21 10.14 -32.92 0.55
N ASP A 22 10.69 -34.05 0.99
CA ASP A 22 10.08 -34.89 2.03
C ASP A 22 10.11 -34.11 3.34
N ILE A 23 9.05 -33.35 3.62
CA ILE A 23 8.86 -32.70 4.92
C ILE A 23 7.78 -33.50 5.66
N PHE A 24 8.07 -33.84 6.92
CA PHE A 24 7.22 -34.50 7.92
C PHE A 24 7.25 -36.04 7.97
N THR A 25 8.33 -36.54 8.57
CA THR A 25 8.23 -37.65 9.53
C THR A 25 8.82 -37.23 10.87
N ASN A 26 7.98 -36.70 11.76
CA ASN A 26 8.28 -36.74 13.20
C ASN A 26 8.01 -38.17 13.68
N ASN A 27 9.02 -39.02 13.60
CA ASN A 27 9.18 -40.11 14.56
C ASN A 27 10.58 -39.98 15.15
N HIS A 28 10.62 -39.86 16.47
CA HIS A 28 11.85 -39.94 17.24
C HIS A 28 12.67 -41.19 16.85
N ASN A 29 13.99 -41.01 16.87
CA ASN A 29 15.06 -42.01 16.69
C ASN A 29 15.35 -42.42 15.24
N ASP A 30 16.17 -41.63 14.55
CA ASP A 30 17.58 -41.99 14.36
C ASP A 30 18.29 -40.92 13.53
N ALA A 31 19.26 -40.25 14.16
CA ALA A 31 20.15 -39.32 13.53
C ALA A 31 21.07 -40.06 12.54
N TYR A 32 20.72 -40.05 11.25
CA TYR A 32 21.66 -40.42 10.20
C TYR A 32 22.37 -39.20 9.61
N LYS A 33 23.60 -39.04 10.10
CA LYS A 33 24.78 -38.39 9.50
C LYS A 33 24.70 -38.19 7.97
N TYR A 34 24.35 -37.00 7.52
CA TYR A 34 25.03 -36.21 6.49
C TYR A 34 24.61 -34.77 6.74
N GLY A 35 25.54 -33.81 6.72
CA GLY A 35 25.26 -32.39 7.00
C GLY A 35 24.38 -31.75 5.93
N GLY A 36 23.10 -32.11 5.88
CA GLY A 36 22.09 -31.44 5.10
C GLY A 36 21.65 -30.16 5.80
N ILE A 37 21.59 -29.06 5.06
CA ILE A 37 20.96 -27.82 5.54
C ILE A 37 19.45 -28.08 5.56
N GLU A 38 18.88 -28.23 6.75
CA GLU A 38 17.44 -28.30 6.94
C GLU A 38 16.88 -26.87 6.90
N LEU A 39 16.38 -26.45 5.74
CA LEU A 39 15.75 -25.14 5.56
C LEU A 39 14.30 -25.21 6.03
N LYS A 40 13.93 -24.41 7.03
CA LYS A 40 12.54 -24.36 7.50
C LYS A 40 11.66 -23.71 6.44
N LEU A 41 10.39 -24.11 6.39
CA LEU A 41 9.40 -23.55 5.46
C LEU A 41 9.34 -22.02 5.53
N VAL A 42 9.38 -21.46 6.74
CA VAL A 42 9.40 -20.01 6.98
C VAL A 42 10.63 -19.35 6.37
N ASP A 43 11.82 -19.94 6.52
CA ASP A 43 13.08 -19.37 6.02
C ASP A 43 13.05 -19.29 4.48
N ASN A 44 12.57 -20.34 3.81
CA ASN A 44 12.40 -20.36 2.35
C ASN A 44 11.40 -19.30 1.86
N GLY A 45 10.30 -19.11 2.59
CA GLY A 45 9.30 -18.09 2.26
C GLY A 45 9.86 -16.67 2.44
N LEU A 46 10.60 -16.42 3.52
CA LEU A 46 11.25 -15.14 3.80
C LEU A 46 12.36 -14.81 2.79
N ASP A 47 13.17 -15.79 2.41
CA ASP A 47 14.20 -15.60 1.38
C ASP A 47 13.59 -15.27 0.02
N SER A 48 12.47 -15.91 -0.32
CA SER A 48 11.72 -15.61 -1.54
C SER A 48 11.09 -14.22 -1.51
N PHE A 49 10.60 -13.78 -0.34
CA PHE A 49 10.13 -12.42 -0.11
C PHE A 49 11.24 -11.41 -0.34
N LYS A 50 12.38 -11.58 0.34
CA LYS A 50 13.57 -10.74 0.20
C LYS A 50 14.05 -10.66 -1.24
N LYS A 51 14.15 -11.80 -1.93
CA LYS A 51 14.55 -11.87 -3.34
C LYS A 51 13.62 -11.05 -4.24
N SER A 52 12.31 -11.17 -4.06
CA SER A 52 11.34 -10.44 -4.87
C SER A 52 11.47 -8.91 -4.71
N ILE A 53 11.69 -8.43 -3.47
CA ILE A 53 11.83 -7.00 -3.17
C ILE A 53 13.15 -6.46 -3.70
N HIS A 54 14.26 -7.16 -3.52
CA HIS A 54 15.56 -6.71 -4.02
C HIS A 54 15.59 -6.63 -5.55
N LEU A 55 15.04 -7.65 -6.23
CA LEU A 55 14.96 -7.63 -7.69
C LEU A 55 14.10 -6.48 -8.18
N LEU A 56 12.99 -6.18 -7.49
CA LEU A 56 12.13 -5.07 -7.86
C LEU A 56 12.84 -3.71 -7.69
N ASN A 57 13.60 -3.53 -6.61
CA ASN A 57 14.33 -2.28 -6.40
C ASN A 57 15.42 -2.05 -7.47
N VAL A 58 16.09 -3.13 -7.92
CA VAL A 58 17.09 -3.05 -9.01
C VAL A 58 16.43 -2.81 -10.38
N SER A 59 15.24 -3.38 -10.62
CA SER A 59 14.55 -3.35 -11.92
C SER A 59 14.10 -1.96 -12.38
N TYR A 60 14.00 -0.97 -11.48
CA TYR A 60 13.71 0.44 -11.84
C TYR A 60 14.74 1.05 -12.81
N THR A 61 15.94 0.46 -12.88
CA THR A 61 17.04 0.99 -13.68
C THR A 61 17.17 0.35 -15.07
N THR A 62 16.65 -0.86 -15.28
CA THR A 62 16.67 -1.56 -16.58
C THR A 62 15.53 -2.58 -16.66
N SER A 63 14.59 -2.41 -17.60
CA SER A 63 13.54 -3.40 -17.86
C SER A 63 14.17 -4.66 -18.47
N ASN A 64 14.17 -5.76 -17.69
CA ASN A 64 14.62 -7.07 -18.15
C ASN A 64 13.52 -8.11 -17.89
N GLU A 65 12.98 -8.69 -18.95
CA GLU A 65 11.93 -9.72 -18.92
C GLU A 65 12.26 -10.89 -17.97
N PHE A 66 13.53 -11.31 -17.92
CA PHE A 66 13.98 -12.37 -17.01
C PHE A 66 13.84 -11.97 -15.54
N GLN A 67 14.11 -10.70 -15.21
CA GLN A 67 13.95 -10.19 -13.84
C GLN A 67 12.47 -10.12 -13.47
N THR A 68 11.62 -9.60 -14.35
CA THR A 68 10.17 -9.54 -14.14
C THR A 68 9.58 -10.93 -13.86
N LYS A 69 10.00 -11.93 -14.64
CA LYS A 69 9.64 -13.33 -14.43
C LYS A 69 10.08 -13.84 -13.06
N GLU A 70 11.35 -13.64 -12.69
CA GLU A 70 11.89 -14.08 -11.41
C GLU A 70 11.19 -13.41 -10.21
N ILE A 71 10.82 -12.13 -10.34
CA ILE A 71 10.07 -11.41 -9.31
C ILE A 71 8.71 -12.07 -9.09
N ILE A 72 7.93 -12.30 -10.15
CA ILE A 72 6.59 -12.92 -10.04
C ILE A 72 6.70 -14.32 -9.44
N LEU A 73 7.64 -15.15 -9.91
CA LEU A 73 7.81 -16.51 -9.41
C LEU A 73 8.23 -16.53 -7.93
N SER A 74 9.16 -15.65 -7.55
CA SER A 74 9.63 -15.56 -6.16
C SER A 74 8.53 -15.03 -5.23
N LEU A 75 7.77 -14.03 -5.67
CA LEU A 75 6.67 -13.48 -4.89
C LEU A 75 5.50 -14.47 -4.75
N HIS A 76 5.13 -15.16 -5.84
CA HIS A 76 4.10 -16.20 -5.81
C HIS A 76 4.48 -17.32 -4.82
N HIS A 77 5.72 -17.81 -4.92
CA HIS A 77 6.23 -18.84 -4.02
C HIS A 77 6.27 -18.38 -2.55
N CYS A 78 6.74 -17.14 -2.29
CA CYS A 78 6.73 -16.54 -0.96
C CYS A 78 5.33 -16.55 -0.35
N ILE A 79 4.34 -16.01 -1.07
CA ILE A 79 2.97 -15.91 -0.58
C ILE A 79 2.42 -17.30 -0.26
N GLU A 80 2.54 -18.27 -1.18
CA GLU A 80 2.06 -19.63 -0.92
C GLU A 80 2.72 -20.25 0.32
N THR A 81 4.04 -20.11 0.43
CA THR A 81 4.84 -20.71 1.50
C THR A 81 4.54 -20.09 2.86
N LEU A 82 4.53 -18.77 2.95
CA LEU A 82 4.29 -18.05 4.20
C LEU A 82 2.83 -18.15 4.64
N PHE A 83 1.87 -18.17 3.71
CA PHE A 83 0.47 -18.43 4.07
C PHE A 83 0.27 -19.87 4.58
N LYS A 84 0.92 -20.87 3.96
CA LYS A 84 0.94 -22.24 4.51
C LYS A 84 1.56 -22.28 5.91
N GLN A 85 2.64 -21.53 6.15
CA GLN A 85 3.25 -21.43 7.47
C GLN A 85 2.27 -20.88 8.52
N ILE A 86 1.50 -19.84 8.20
CA ILE A 86 0.46 -19.28 9.09
C ILE A 86 -0.62 -20.32 9.42
N LEU A 87 -1.00 -21.14 8.44
CA LEU A 87 -1.95 -22.24 8.65
C LEU A 87 -1.36 -23.32 9.55
N ILE A 88 -0.11 -23.73 9.35
CA ILE A 88 0.58 -24.73 10.19
C ILE A 88 0.62 -24.29 11.65
N GLN A 89 0.90 -23.01 11.91
CA GLN A 89 0.88 -22.44 13.26
C GLN A 89 -0.51 -22.49 13.91
N THR A 90 -1.57 -22.55 13.12
CA THR A 90 -2.95 -22.70 13.61
C THR A 90 -3.28 -24.17 13.81
N ASN A 91 -3.05 -25.00 12.78
CA ASN A 91 -3.23 -26.44 12.78
C ASN A 91 -2.55 -27.03 11.53
N GLU A 92 -1.64 -28.00 11.71
CA GLU A 92 -0.85 -28.62 10.64
C GLU A 92 -1.69 -29.27 9.53
N TYR A 93 -2.93 -29.70 9.81
CA TYR A 93 -3.78 -30.35 8.81
C TYR A 93 -4.40 -29.35 7.82
N LEU A 94 -4.41 -28.06 8.13
CA LEU A 94 -5.02 -27.03 7.29
C LEU A 94 -4.30 -26.79 5.97
N ILE A 95 -3.08 -27.31 5.80
CA ILE A 95 -2.33 -27.19 4.54
C ILE A 95 -2.69 -28.26 3.52
N TYR A 96 -3.51 -29.25 3.87
CA TYR A 96 -3.83 -30.35 2.97
C TYR A 96 -5.12 -30.12 2.20
N GLU A 97 -5.14 -30.59 0.95
CA GLU A 97 -6.32 -30.50 0.08
C GLU A 97 -7.50 -31.26 0.69
N ASP A 98 -7.26 -32.51 1.10
CA ASP A 98 -8.27 -33.40 1.69
C ASP A 98 -7.84 -33.87 3.11
N VAL A 99 -8.28 -33.10 4.11
CA VAL A 99 -8.07 -33.42 5.53
C VAL A 99 -8.72 -34.75 5.90
N SER A 100 -9.90 -35.07 5.33
CA SER A 100 -10.64 -36.28 5.66
C SER A 100 -9.88 -37.53 5.20
N ALA A 101 -9.32 -37.49 3.99
CA ALA A 101 -8.50 -38.57 3.46
C ALA A 101 -7.25 -38.80 4.33
N ILE A 102 -6.62 -37.73 4.81
CA ILE A 102 -5.45 -37.84 5.69
C ILE A 102 -5.83 -38.43 7.04
N CYS A 103 -6.84 -37.89 7.72
CA CYS A 103 -7.27 -38.43 9.01
C CYS A 103 -7.66 -39.91 8.90
N LYS A 104 -8.39 -40.28 7.84
CA LYS A 104 -8.74 -41.68 7.59
C LYS A 104 -7.50 -42.54 7.34
N GLY A 105 -6.56 -42.07 6.54
CA GLY A 105 -5.30 -42.76 6.24
C GLY A 105 -4.42 -42.97 7.48
N GLU A 106 -4.29 -41.94 8.32
CA GLU A 106 -3.52 -42.01 9.56
C GLU A 106 -4.18 -42.97 10.57
N ILE A 107 -5.51 -42.91 10.74
CA ILE A 107 -6.25 -43.86 11.59
C ILE A 107 -6.09 -45.30 11.08
N GLU A 108 -6.25 -45.54 9.78
CA GLU A 108 -6.03 -46.88 9.19
C GLU A 108 -4.60 -47.38 9.44
N ASN A 109 -3.61 -46.48 9.42
CA ASN A 109 -2.21 -46.80 9.65
C ASN A 109 -1.88 -47.11 11.12
N LEU A 110 -2.67 -46.65 12.09
CA LEU A 110 -2.50 -47.01 13.51
C LEU A 110 -2.73 -48.51 13.75
N TYR A 111 -3.61 -49.14 12.98
CA TYR A 111 -4.02 -50.54 13.16
C TYR A 111 -3.39 -51.50 12.14
N ARG A 112 -2.52 -51.01 11.24
CA ARG A 112 -1.83 -51.83 10.24
C ARG A 112 -0.41 -52.16 10.65
N THR A 113 0.00 -53.42 10.46
CA THR A 113 1.39 -53.89 10.64
C THR A 113 2.36 -53.30 9.61
N LYS A 114 1.86 -52.92 8.42
CA LYS A 114 2.63 -52.23 7.39
C LYS A 114 1.89 -50.95 6.98
N LYS A 115 2.48 -49.80 7.31
CA LYS A 115 1.91 -48.49 6.99
C LYS A 115 1.83 -48.30 5.48
N LYS A 116 0.71 -47.75 5.01
CA LYS A 116 0.53 -47.31 3.62
C LYS A 116 0.86 -45.83 3.55
N ASP A 117 1.54 -45.44 2.49
CA ASP A 117 1.80 -44.02 2.24
C ASP A 117 0.47 -43.31 1.95
N VAL A 118 0.18 -42.27 2.75
CA VAL A 118 -1.04 -41.48 2.61
C VAL A 118 -0.68 -40.33 1.67
N SER A 119 -1.41 -40.19 0.56
CA SER A 119 -1.19 -39.06 -0.35
C SER A 119 -1.46 -37.76 0.40
N ARG A 120 -0.43 -36.92 0.50
CA ARG A 120 -0.44 -35.65 1.24
C ARG A 120 -0.30 -34.47 0.26
N ASN A 121 -1.27 -34.32 -0.64
CA ASN A 121 -1.30 -33.14 -1.50
C ASN A 121 -1.60 -31.90 -0.65
N THR A 122 -0.74 -30.89 -0.79
CA THR A 122 -0.95 -29.60 -0.13
C THR A 122 -1.80 -28.70 -0.98
N ILE A 123 -2.60 -27.85 -0.34
CA ILE A 123 -3.37 -26.79 -0.99
C ILE A 123 -2.50 -25.89 -1.87
N GLN A 124 -3.12 -25.24 -2.85
CA GLN A 124 -2.42 -24.33 -3.77
C GLN A 124 -2.48 -22.88 -3.28
N TYR A 125 -1.82 -21.97 -4.02
CA TYR A 125 -1.70 -20.54 -3.73
C TYR A 125 -3.01 -19.86 -3.29
N ILE A 126 -4.08 -19.94 -4.10
CA ILE A 126 -5.35 -19.27 -3.79
C ILE A 126 -6.04 -19.90 -2.58
N ASP A 127 -5.96 -21.23 -2.44
CA ASP A 127 -6.55 -21.94 -1.30
C ASP A 127 -5.85 -21.57 0.01
N ALA A 128 -4.53 -21.43 0.00
CA ALA A 128 -3.76 -20.98 1.16
C ALA A 128 -4.20 -19.57 1.60
N ILE A 129 -4.37 -18.65 0.65
CA ILE A 129 -4.84 -17.29 0.91
C ILE A 129 -6.24 -17.28 1.51
N ASN A 130 -7.19 -17.97 0.87
CA ASN A 130 -8.58 -18.04 1.33
C ASN A 130 -8.69 -18.64 2.73
N ARG A 131 -7.97 -19.72 3.00
CA ARG A 131 -7.97 -20.36 4.32
C ARG A 131 -7.39 -19.43 5.38
N VAL A 132 -6.28 -18.73 5.13
CA VAL A 132 -5.73 -17.78 6.11
C VAL A 132 -6.70 -16.63 6.38
N ILE A 133 -7.28 -16.01 5.34
CA ILE A 133 -8.24 -14.90 5.51
C ILE A 133 -9.39 -15.31 6.42
N ILE A 134 -9.98 -16.48 6.17
CA ILE A 134 -11.13 -16.99 6.95
C ILE A 134 -10.69 -17.37 8.37
N MET A 135 -9.62 -18.15 8.51
CA MET A 135 -9.19 -18.70 9.81
C MET A 135 -8.64 -17.64 10.75
N LYS A 136 -7.92 -16.65 10.22
CA LYS A 136 -7.35 -15.53 10.98
C LYS A 136 -8.27 -14.30 11.01
N LYS A 137 -9.42 -14.34 10.33
CA LYS A 137 -10.38 -13.23 10.20
C LYS A 137 -9.71 -11.94 9.71
N ILE A 138 -8.80 -12.07 8.74
CA ILE A 138 -8.08 -10.93 8.18
C ILE A 138 -9.05 -10.14 7.31
N ILE A 139 -9.15 -8.84 7.58
CA ILE A 139 -9.95 -7.93 6.76
C ILE A 139 -9.11 -7.51 5.56
N ILE A 140 -9.57 -7.86 4.36
CA ILE A 140 -9.05 -7.35 3.09
C ILE A 140 -10.21 -6.87 2.21
N SER A 141 -9.95 -5.85 1.42
CA SER A 141 -10.86 -5.35 0.39
C SER A 141 -10.87 -6.26 -0.84
N GLU A 142 -11.91 -6.13 -1.66
CA GLU A 142 -12.02 -6.83 -2.94
C GLU A 142 -10.82 -6.55 -3.86
N TRP A 143 -10.32 -5.32 -3.85
CA TRP A 143 -9.16 -4.88 -4.64
C TRP A 143 -7.86 -5.52 -4.18
N GLU A 144 -7.62 -5.59 -2.87
CA GLU A 144 -6.46 -6.30 -2.31
C GLU A 144 -6.54 -7.80 -2.65
N TYR A 145 -7.74 -8.41 -2.59
CA TYR A 145 -7.94 -9.79 -3.01
C TYR A 145 -7.70 -10.00 -4.52
N ALA A 146 -8.11 -9.05 -5.35
CA ALA A 146 -7.87 -9.08 -6.79
C ALA A 146 -6.37 -9.08 -7.13
N CYS A 147 -5.54 -8.38 -6.35
CA CYS A 147 -4.09 -8.39 -6.55
C CYS A 147 -3.49 -9.80 -6.40
N PHE A 148 -3.94 -10.59 -5.42
CA PHE A 148 -3.52 -12.01 -5.30
C PHE A 148 -3.91 -12.84 -6.53
N LYS A 149 -5.15 -12.65 -7.04
CA LYS A 149 -5.62 -13.32 -8.25
C LYS A 149 -4.78 -12.93 -9.47
N HIS A 150 -4.40 -11.65 -9.60
CA HIS A 150 -3.55 -11.18 -10.68
C HIS A 150 -2.15 -11.78 -10.65
N ILE A 151 -1.52 -11.89 -9.47
CA ILE A 151 -0.22 -12.57 -9.33
C ILE A 151 -0.32 -14.03 -9.77
N ASN A 152 -1.39 -14.73 -9.38
CA ASN A 152 -1.62 -16.11 -9.81
C ASN A 152 -1.83 -16.21 -11.33
N GLY A 153 -2.59 -15.27 -11.92
CA GLY A 153 -2.78 -15.14 -13.35
C GLY A 153 -1.45 -14.95 -14.09
N TYR A 154 -0.62 -14.00 -13.64
CA TYR A 154 0.73 -13.75 -14.18
C TYR A 154 1.65 -14.97 -14.07
N ARG A 155 1.64 -15.67 -12.94
CA ARG A 155 2.42 -16.90 -12.76
C ARG A 155 1.97 -17.99 -13.75
N ASN A 156 0.66 -18.18 -13.94
CA ASN A 156 0.13 -19.16 -14.89
C ASN A 156 0.48 -18.79 -16.32
N ALA A 157 0.34 -17.51 -16.66
CA ALA A 157 0.81 -16.88 -17.88
C ALA A 157 2.27 -17.26 -18.20
N ILE A 158 3.20 -16.93 -17.28
CA ILE A 158 4.63 -17.23 -17.40
C ILE A 158 4.92 -18.72 -17.59
N THR A 159 4.14 -19.59 -16.95
CA THR A 159 4.40 -21.03 -16.88
C THR A 159 3.86 -21.78 -18.10
N HIS A 160 2.76 -21.30 -18.69
CA HIS A 160 2.00 -22.05 -19.70
C HIS A 160 1.93 -21.40 -21.08
N TYR A 161 2.24 -20.11 -21.22
CA TYR A 161 2.06 -19.36 -22.46
C TYR A 161 3.30 -18.53 -22.82
N GLU A 162 3.48 -18.24 -24.12
CA GLU A 162 4.43 -17.24 -24.61
C GLU A 162 3.77 -15.86 -24.47
N ILE A 163 4.26 -15.01 -23.56
CA ILE A 163 3.63 -13.74 -23.21
C ILE A 163 4.66 -12.63 -23.21
N ALA A 164 4.33 -11.52 -23.88
CA ALA A 164 5.04 -10.26 -23.74
C ALA A 164 4.60 -9.57 -22.44
N PHE A 165 5.53 -9.35 -21.51
CA PHE A 165 5.29 -8.59 -20.29
C PHE A 165 5.72 -7.14 -20.45
N ASN A 166 4.90 -6.23 -19.94
CA ASN A 166 5.34 -4.88 -19.64
C ASN A 166 5.87 -4.85 -18.20
N GLY A 167 7.18 -4.66 -18.03
CA GLY A 167 7.83 -4.67 -16.71
C GLY A 167 7.20 -3.70 -15.70
N LYS A 168 6.71 -2.54 -16.18
CA LYS A 168 6.02 -1.54 -15.33
C LYS A 168 4.70 -2.07 -14.78
N GLU A 169 3.97 -2.87 -15.55
CA GLU A 169 2.68 -3.41 -15.10
C GLU A 169 2.85 -4.34 -13.90
N VAL A 170 3.85 -5.23 -13.99
CA VAL A 170 4.20 -6.14 -12.91
C VAL A 170 4.67 -5.38 -11.68
N GLU A 171 5.49 -4.35 -11.87
CA GLU A 171 5.97 -3.49 -10.80
C GLU A 171 4.82 -2.78 -10.07
N HIS A 172 3.87 -2.22 -10.81
CA HIS A 172 2.68 -1.57 -10.26
C HIS A 172 1.75 -2.56 -9.52
N LEU A 173 1.64 -3.80 -9.99
CA LEU A 173 0.89 -4.82 -9.25
C LEU A 173 1.57 -5.14 -7.91
N ILE A 174 2.91 -5.23 -7.92
CA ILE A 174 3.66 -5.61 -6.73
C ILE A 174 3.69 -4.47 -5.71
N SER A 175 3.78 -3.21 -6.14
CA SER A 175 3.70 -2.05 -5.23
C SER A 175 2.39 -2.02 -4.44
N LYS A 176 1.30 -2.56 -5.00
CA LYS A 176 0.00 -2.67 -4.32
C LYS A 176 -0.11 -3.86 -3.37
N ILE A 177 0.44 -5.02 -3.75
CA ILE A 177 0.34 -6.22 -2.90
C ILE A 177 1.31 -6.16 -1.70
N LEU A 178 2.49 -5.55 -1.85
CA LEU A 178 3.52 -5.55 -0.81
C LEU A 178 3.04 -4.95 0.52
N PRO A 179 2.33 -3.80 0.57
CA PRO A 179 1.76 -3.29 1.82
C PRO A 179 0.80 -4.27 2.50
N VAL A 180 -0.02 -4.99 1.71
CA VAL A 180 -0.96 -5.99 2.21
C VAL A 180 -0.21 -7.17 2.83
N LEU A 181 0.80 -7.68 2.14
CA LEU A 181 1.66 -8.76 2.63
C LEU A 181 2.41 -8.34 3.88
N TYR A 182 2.97 -7.13 3.88
CA TYR A 182 3.70 -6.60 5.02
C TYR A 182 2.81 -6.52 6.26
N ARG A 183 1.58 -6.01 6.14
CA ARG A 183 0.58 -5.98 7.22
C ARG A 183 0.30 -7.39 7.73
N ILE A 184 -0.10 -8.31 6.84
CA ILE A 184 -0.46 -9.69 7.20
C ILE A 184 0.71 -10.41 7.87
N PHE A 185 1.89 -10.39 7.27
CA PHE A 185 3.06 -11.11 7.80
C PHE A 185 3.58 -10.49 9.09
N SER A 186 3.51 -9.17 9.24
CA SER A 186 3.87 -8.49 10.49
C SER A 186 3.00 -8.90 11.67
N GLU A 187 1.72 -9.20 11.43
CA GLU A 187 0.77 -9.62 12.45
C GLU A 187 0.83 -11.13 12.73
N GLN A 188 1.08 -11.94 11.70
CA GLN A 188 0.90 -13.39 11.76
C GLN A 188 2.22 -14.18 11.89
N ILE A 189 3.36 -13.60 11.50
CA ILE A 189 4.65 -14.32 11.48
C ILE A 189 5.59 -13.72 12.54
N PRO A 190 5.99 -14.51 13.55
CA PRO A 190 6.94 -14.06 14.57
C PRO A 190 8.24 -13.55 13.95
N GLN A 191 8.78 -12.47 14.50
CA GLN A 191 10.03 -11.83 14.07
C GLN A 191 10.04 -11.29 12.62
N PHE A 192 8.93 -11.31 11.89
CA PHE A 192 8.88 -10.79 10.51
C PHE A 192 9.32 -9.33 10.42
N LYS A 193 8.84 -8.46 11.33
CA LYS A 193 9.28 -7.05 11.38
C LYS A 193 10.79 -6.93 11.58
N GLN A 194 11.37 -7.73 12.48
CA GLN A 194 12.82 -7.73 12.72
C GLN A 194 13.58 -8.20 11.47
N TYR A 195 13.11 -9.28 10.82
CA TYR A 195 13.69 -9.76 9.57
C TYR A 195 13.68 -8.67 8.48
N CYS A 196 12.57 -7.93 8.34
CA CYS A 196 12.47 -6.82 7.39
C CYS A 196 13.47 -5.69 7.69
N LYS A 197 13.67 -5.36 8.97
CA LYS A 197 14.67 -4.37 9.40
C LYS A 197 16.10 -4.84 9.10
N ASP A 198 16.44 -6.06 9.49
CA ASP A 198 17.78 -6.64 9.33
C ASP A 198 18.19 -6.77 7.86
N ASN A 199 17.21 -6.84 6.94
CA ASN A 199 17.44 -6.98 5.50
C ASN A 199 17.09 -5.70 4.71
N CYS A 200 16.87 -4.57 5.39
CA CYS A 200 16.53 -3.28 4.76
C CYS A 200 15.30 -3.33 3.83
N LEU A 201 14.34 -4.22 4.11
CA LEU A 201 13.16 -4.41 3.28
C LEU A 201 12.11 -3.32 3.47
N GLU A 202 12.00 -2.74 4.67
CA GLU A 202 11.04 -1.68 4.97
C GLU A 202 11.27 -0.45 4.06
N THR A 203 12.53 -0.01 3.94
CA THR A 203 12.92 1.09 3.06
C THR A 203 12.62 0.78 1.59
N ASN A 204 12.95 -0.44 1.12
CA ASN A 204 12.68 -0.84 -0.26
C ASN A 204 11.17 -0.86 -0.57
N ILE A 205 10.35 -1.42 0.32
CA ILE A 205 8.89 -1.45 0.16
C ILE A 205 8.34 -0.02 0.09
N LYS A 206 8.86 0.88 0.93
CA LYS A 206 8.52 2.29 0.92
C LYS A 206 8.86 2.92 -0.44
N GLU A 207 10.07 2.72 -0.93
CA GLU A 207 10.56 3.23 -2.22
C GLU A 207 9.73 2.71 -3.41
N ILE A 208 9.41 1.42 -3.44
CA ILE A 208 8.54 0.82 -4.47
C ILE A 208 7.15 1.47 -4.46
N LYS A 209 6.56 1.65 -3.27
CA LYS A 209 5.26 2.33 -3.12
C LYS A 209 5.36 3.79 -3.55
N GLU A 210 6.48 4.45 -3.30
CA GLU A 210 6.70 5.83 -3.73
C GLU A 210 6.73 5.96 -5.25
N ASN A 211 7.51 5.11 -5.91
CA ASN A 211 7.66 5.16 -7.37
C ASN A 211 6.32 4.91 -8.06
N TYR A 212 5.49 4.04 -7.48
CA TYR A 212 4.12 3.83 -7.95
C TYR A 212 3.28 5.13 -7.93
N TYR A 213 3.25 5.87 -6.82
CA TYR A 213 2.45 7.11 -6.74
C TYR A 213 3.02 8.25 -7.58
N VAL A 214 4.35 8.33 -7.71
CA VAL A 214 5.01 9.28 -8.62
C VAL A 214 4.53 9.08 -10.06
N TRP A 215 4.26 7.85 -10.47
CA TRP A 215 3.67 7.54 -11.77
C TRP A 215 2.14 7.70 -11.80
N SER A 216 1.43 7.09 -10.86
CA SER A 216 -0.02 6.91 -10.92
C SER A 216 -0.78 8.22 -10.73
N PHE A 217 -0.23 9.16 -9.97
CA PHE A 217 -0.92 10.41 -9.66
C PHE A 217 -1.01 11.35 -10.88
N PRO A 218 0.07 11.61 -11.64
CA PRO A 218 -0.02 12.32 -12.92
C PRO A 218 -0.95 11.67 -13.95
N VAL A 219 -0.98 10.33 -14.01
CA VAL A 219 -1.90 9.58 -14.90
C VAL A 219 -3.35 9.83 -14.49
N PHE A 220 -3.65 9.72 -13.19
CA PHE A 220 -4.98 10.02 -12.65
C PHE A 220 -5.39 11.48 -12.93
N ALA A 221 -4.51 12.43 -12.64
CA ALA A 221 -4.77 13.86 -12.85
C ALA A 221 -5.09 14.17 -14.33
N THR A 222 -4.33 13.57 -15.26
CA THR A 222 -4.56 13.70 -16.70
C THR A 222 -5.91 13.14 -17.12
N TYR A 223 -6.28 11.97 -16.60
CA TYR A 223 -7.56 11.34 -16.89
C TYR A 223 -8.75 12.18 -16.39
N ILE A 224 -8.65 12.76 -15.20
CA ILE A 224 -9.68 13.65 -14.66
C ILE A 224 -9.81 14.94 -15.49
N GLU A 225 -8.68 15.53 -15.93
CA GLU A 225 -8.67 16.67 -16.84
C GLU A 225 -9.42 16.36 -18.15
N LYS A 226 -9.14 15.18 -18.73
CA LYS A 226 -9.83 14.69 -19.93
C LYS A 226 -11.33 14.48 -19.72
N ILE A 227 -11.75 13.92 -18.58
CA ILE A 227 -13.18 13.80 -18.25
C ILE A 227 -13.83 15.18 -18.19
N ASN A 228 -13.19 16.17 -17.58
CA ASN A 228 -13.76 17.50 -17.46
C ASN A 228 -13.91 18.18 -18.83
N ARG A 229 -12.86 18.14 -19.67
CA ARG A 229 -12.94 18.64 -21.06
C ARG A 229 -14.02 17.94 -21.88
N ALA A 230 -14.19 16.63 -21.68
CA ALA A 230 -15.24 15.88 -22.36
C ALA A 230 -16.64 16.35 -21.93
N LYS A 231 -16.85 16.69 -20.66
CA LYS A 231 -18.12 17.27 -20.17
C LYS A 231 -18.38 18.64 -20.78
N ASP A 232 -17.37 19.50 -20.86
CA ASP A 232 -17.49 20.81 -21.50
C ASP A 232 -17.85 20.67 -22.99
N HIS A 233 -17.24 19.70 -23.67
CA HIS A 233 -17.54 19.42 -25.07
C HIS A 233 -18.97 18.88 -25.27
N ILE A 234 -19.45 18.01 -24.37
CA ILE A 234 -20.85 17.54 -24.39
C ILE A 234 -21.81 18.72 -24.26
N ALA A 235 -21.58 19.62 -23.31
CA ALA A 235 -22.41 20.81 -23.13
C ALA A 235 -22.42 21.71 -24.39
N HIS A 236 -21.27 21.84 -25.06
CA HIS A 236 -21.18 22.55 -26.33
C HIS A 236 -22.00 21.87 -27.45
N LEU A 237 -21.94 20.54 -27.57
CA LEU A 237 -22.70 19.79 -28.57
C LEU A 237 -24.22 19.85 -28.31
N GLU A 238 -24.64 19.78 -27.05
CA GLU A 238 -26.05 19.90 -26.67
C GLU A 238 -26.63 21.27 -27.05
N ALA A 239 -25.81 22.33 -27.05
CA ALA A 239 -26.18 23.64 -27.57
C ALA A 239 -26.21 23.71 -29.12
N ASN A 240 -25.66 22.72 -29.82
CA ASN A 240 -25.53 22.69 -31.29
C ASN A 240 -26.00 21.35 -31.90
N PRO A 241 -27.32 21.07 -31.93
CA PRO A 241 -27.85 19.74 -32.30
C PRO A 241 -27.50 19.25 -33.71
N GLN A 242 -27.18 20.15 -34.64
CA GLN A 242 -26.76 19.79 -35.99
C GLN A 242 -25.42 19.04 -35.99
N LEU A 243 -24.49 19.40 -35.11
CA LEU A 243 -23.20 18.72 -34.99
C LEU A 243 -23.36 17.27 -34.51
N ILE A 244 -24.31 17.05 -33.59
CA ILE A 244 -24.64 15.72 -33.09
C ILE A 244 -25.07 14.80 -34.24
N GLN A 245 -25.94 15.27 -35.14
CA GLN A 245 -26.41 14.48 -36.28
C GLN A 245 -25.25 14.09 -37.20
N THR A 246 -24.34 15.02 -37.48
CA THR A 246 -23.14 14.75 -38.30
C THR A 246 -22.25 13.67 -37.68
N ILE A 247 -22.00 13.74 -36.37
CA ILE A 247 -21.19 12.74 -35.65
C ILE A 247 -21.82 11.35 -35.76
N PHE A 248 -23.12 11.21 -35.48
CA PHE A 248 -23.77 9.89 -35.55
C PHE A 248 -23.86 9.32 -36.97
N LEU A 249 -23.98 10.17 -37.99
CA LEU A 249 -23.87 9.73 -39.38
C LEU A 249 -22.47 9.21 -39.69
N GLN A 250 -21.42 9.92 -39.27
CA GLN A 250 -20.04 9.51 -39.45
C GLN A 250 -19.72 8.19 -38.72
N VAL A 251 -20.15 8.04 -37.46
CA VAL A 251 -19.98 6.80 -36.69
C VAL A 251 -20.67 5.63 -37.41
N LYS A 252 -21.90 5.83 -37.88
CA LYS A 252 -22.65 4.80 -38.61
C LYS A 252 -21.96 4.41 -39.92
N ASP A 253 -21.50 5.39 -40.70
CA ASP A 253 -20.76 5.13 -41.93
C ASP A 253 -19.46 4.38 -41.65
N ASN A 254 -18.74 4.75 -40.58
CA ASN A 254 -17.52 4.07 -40.16
C ASN A 254 -17.76 2.62 -39.71
N MET A 255 -18.84 2.35 -38.97
CA MET A 255 -19.23 0.98 -38.60
C MET A 255 -19.56 0.14 -39.84
N GLN A 256 -20.28 0.70 -40.81
CA GLN A 256 -20.79 -0.04 -41.97
C GLN A 256 -19.76 -0.21 -43.09
N GLN A 257 -19.01 0.84 -43.41
CA GLN A 257 -18.12 0.90 -44.57
C GLN A 257 -16.66 0.61 -44.21
N ASN A 258 -16.21 1.05 -43.03
CA ASN A 258 -14.82 0.91 -42.59
C ASN A 258 -14.61 -0.23 -41.58
N HIS A 259 -15.69 -0.95 -41.22
CA HIS A 259 -15.68 -2.07 -40.26
C HIS A 259 -15.00 -1.71 -38.92
N MET A 260 -15.14 -0.45 -38.49
CA MET A 260 -14.57 0.01 -37.22
C MET A 260 -15.41 -0.48 -36.03
N LEU A 261 -14.72 -0.86 -34.95
CA LEU A 261 -15.35 -1.34 -33.72
C LEU A 261 -15.60 -0.17 -32.78
N TYR A 262 -16.87 0.08 -32.48
CA TYR A 262 -17.28 1.08 -31.51
C TYR A 262 -17.90 0.42 -30.27
N GLU A 263 -17.70 1.07 -29.14
CA GLU A 263 -18.23 0.67 -27.83
C GLU A 263 -18.98 1.86 -27.19
N CYS A 264 -19.71 1.58 -26.11
CA CYS A 264 -20.25 2.64 -25.26
C CYS A 264 -19.10 3.42 -24.59
N CYS A 265 -19.07 4.73 -24.82
CA CYS A 265 -18.09 5.61 -24.19
C CYS A 265 -18.26 5.62 -22.67
N PRO A 266 -17.20 5.44 -21.88
CA PRO A 266 -17.28 5.42 -20.43
C PRO A 266 -17.72 6.75 -19.81
N VAL A 267 -17.61 7.86 -20.54
CA VAL A 267 -17.96 9.20 -20.05
C VAL A 267 -19.35 9.63 -20.51
N CYS A 268 -19.64 9.60 -21.81
CA CYS A 268 -20.92 10.07 -22.36
C CYS A 268 -21.97 8.98 -22.54
N GLN A 269 -21.60 7.71 -22.37
CA GLN A 269 -22.49 6.54 -22.50
C GLN A 269 -23.15 6.40 -23.89
N LYS A 270 -22.56 7.02 -24.92
CA LYS A 270 -22.96 6.86 -26.33
C LYS A 270 -22.08 5.82 -27.00
N GLU A 271 -22.65 5.03 -27.92
CA GLU A 271 -21.94 4.05 -28.75
C GLU A 271 -21.14 4.75 -29.86
N THR A 272 -20.16 5.54 -29.44
CA THR A 272 -19.34 6.41 -30.30
C THR A 272 -17.88 6.37 -29.89
N PHE A 273 -17.48 5.38 -29.08
CA PHE A 273 -16.10 5.19 -28.67
C PHE A 273 -15.39 4.23 -29.62
N LEU A 274 -14.49 4.75 -30.46
CA LEU A 274 -13.68 3.95 -31.35
C LEU A 274 -12.64 3.15 -30.53
N LYS A 275 -12.77 1.83 -30.54
CA LYS A 275 -11.87 0.91 -29.83
C LYS A 275 -10.56 0.75 -30.61
N CYS A 276 -9.49 1.36 -30.11
CA CYS A 276 -8.15 1.25 -30.69
C CYS A 276 -7.39 0.00 -30.20
N GLY A 277 -7.74 -0.52 -29.03
CA GLY A 277 -7.14 -1.73 -28.48
C GLY A 277 -7.70 -2.12 -27.11
N THR A 278 -7.10 -3.16 -26.52
CA THR A 278 -7.44 -3.68 -25.19
C THR A 278 -6.19 -3.85 -24.33
N VAL A 279 -6.32 -3.58 -23.04
CA VAL A 279 -5.35 -3.97 -22.03
C VAL A 279 -5.55 -5.46 -21.72
N ILE A 280 -4.48 -6.23 -21.84
CA ILE A 280 -4.47 -7.67 -21.59
C ILE A 280 -3.68 -7.93 -20.33
N ILE A 281 -4.31 -8.52 -19.31
CA ILE A 281 -3.66 -8.86 -18.03
C ILE A 281 -3.87 -10.34 -17.76
N GLY A 282 -2.77 -11.06 -17.53
CA GLY A 282 -2.80 -12.51 -17.31
C GLY A 282 -3.31 -13.30 -18.51
N GLY A 283 -3.18 -12.76 -19.73
CA GLY A 283 -3.68 -13.39 -20.96
C GLY A 283 -5.17 -13.17 -21.26
N GLU A 284 -5.85 -12.33 -20.48
CA GLU A 284 -7.27 -12.01 -20.66
C GLU A 284 -7.45 -10.53 -21.01
N GLU A 285 -8.34 -10.22 -21.96
CA GLU A 285 -8.77 -8.84 -22.24
C GLU A 285 -9.55 -8.29 -21.04
N LYS A 286 -9.16 -7.12 -20.54
CA LYS A 286 -9.74 -6.52 -19.34
C LYS A 286 -10.50 -5.23 -19.59
N ILE A 287 -9.88 -4.30 -20.29
CA ILE A 287 -10.44 -2.96 -20.52
C ILE A 287 -9.97 -2.43 -21.88
N PHE A 288 -10.83 -1.70 -22.60
CA PHE A 288 -10.50 -1.14 -23.91
C PHE A 288 -9.94 0.28 -23.79
N TYR A 289 -9.15 0.74 -24.77
CA TYR A 289 -8.70 2.13 -24.88
C TYR A 289 -8.90 2.65 -26.32
N GLY A 290 -8.87 3.96 -26.51
CA GLY A 290 -9.23 4.59 -27.78
C GLY A 290 -9.80 5.99 -27.59
N HIS A 291 -10.70 6.44 -28.47
CA HIS A 291 -11.27 7.79 -28.36
C HIS A 291 -12.77 7.82 -28.69
N CYS A 292 -13.48 8.78 -28.10
CA CYS A 292 -14.89 9.01 -28.35
C CYS A 292 -15.10 10.11 -29.39
N GLU A 293 -15.78 9.80 -30.50
CA GLU A 293 -16.13 10.81 -31.50
C GLU A 293 -17.20 11.80 -31.00
N TYR A 294 -17.99 11.44 -29.98
CA TYR A 294 -19.01 12.32 -29.41
C TYR A 294 -18.44 13.29 -28.37
N CYS A 295 -17.86 12.80 -27.27
CA CYS A 295 -17.36 13.69 -26.21
C CYS A 295 -15.88 14.05 -26.35
N ASN A 296 -15.22 13.62 -27.43
CA ASN A 296 -13.82 13.88 -27.74
C ASN A 296 -12.83 13.47 -26.63
N ILE A 297 -13.21 12.51 -25.77
CA ILE A 297 -12.27 11.93 -24.81
C ILE A 297 -11.36 10.95 -25.52
N GLU A 298 -10.05 11.06 -25.29
CA GLU A 298 -9.05 10.08 -25.70
C GLU A 298 -8.51 9.38 -24.44
N ILE A 299 -8.64 8.06 -24.39
CA ILE A 299 -8.09 7.21 -23.34
C ILE A 299 -6.94 6.43 -23.93
N VAL A 300 -5.73 6.66 -23.42
CA VAL A 300 -4.53 5.92 -23.87
C VAL A 300 -4.38 4.61 -23.09
N GLN A 301 -3.55 3.70 -23.61
CA GLN A 301 -3.33 2.38 -22.99
C GLN A 301 -2.86 2.48 -21.52
N GLU A 302 -1.98 3.44 -21.21
CA GLU A 302 -1.49 3.67 -19.85
C GLU A 302 -2.60 4.07 -18.86
N GLU A 303 -3.52 4.92 -19.29
CA GLU A 303 -4.68 5.35 -18.48
C GLU A 303 -5.65 4.19 -18.27
N ALA A 304 -5.94 3.42 -19.33
CA ALA A 304 -6.79 2.24 -19.23
C ALA A 304 -6.18 1.19 -18.28
N TYR A 305 -4.87 0.96 -18.38
CA TYR A 305 -4.14 0.06 -17.48
C TYR A 305 -4.27 0.52 -16.03
N PHE A 306 -3.96 1.78 -15.75
CA PHE A 306 -4.12 2.38 -14.43
C PHE A 306 -5.55 2.22 -13.92
N ILE A 307 -6.56 2.59 -14.73
CA ILE A 307 -7.96 2.51 -14.35
C ILE A 307 -8.37 1.08 -13.98
N PHE A 308 -8.01 0.09 -14.79
CA PHE A 308 -8.30 -1.30 -14.46
C PHE A 308 -7.62 -1.72 -13.16
N THR A 309 -6.36 -1.36 -12.95
CA THR A 309 -5.64 -1.81 -11.74
C THR A 309 -6.05 -1.09 -10.45
N ASP A 310 -6.55 0.15 -10.51
CA ASP A 310 -6.91 0.95 -9.32
C ASP A 310 -8.41 0.99 -9.05
N PHE A 311 -9.20 0.88 -10.12
CA PHE A 311 -10.65 1.03 -10.08
C PHE A 311 -11.40 -0.17 -10.68
N GLY A 312 -10.73 -1.10 -11.36
CA GLY A 312 -11.33 -2.28 -12.00
C GLY A 312 -12.09 -1.98 -13.29
N ALA A 313 -12.80 -0.87 -13.36
CA ALA A 313 -13.60 -0.44 -14.49
C ALA A 313 -13.70 1.09 -14.56
N TYR A 314 -14.14 1.62 -15.70
CA TYR A 314 -14.21 3.06 -15.92
C TYR A 314 -15.23 3.76 -15.01
N GLU A 315 -16.40 3.16 -14.83
CA GLU A 315 -17.49 3.64 -14.00
C GLU A 315 -17.09 3.80 -12.53
N ASN A 316 -16.15 2.98 -12.07
CA ASN A 316 -15.67 2.97 -10.70
C ASN A 316 -14.75 4.14 -10.38
N VAL A 317 -14.20 4.84 -11.39
CA VAL A 317 -13.32 6.00 -11.16
C VAL A 317 -14.08 7.11 -10.42
N ILE A 318 -15.30 7.43 -10.86
CA ILE A 318 -16.10 8.48 -10.21
C ILE A 318 -16.57 8.05 -8.82
N ILE A 319 -16.87 6.76 -8.63
CA ILE A 319 -17.34 6.22 -7.35
C ILE A 319 -16.20 6.19 -6.32
N HIS A 320 -15.00 5.83 -6.73
CA HIS A 320 -13.88 5.58 -5.81
C HIS A 320 -12.77 6.64 -5.85
N LYS A 321 -12.88 7.70 -6.66
CA LYS A 321 -11.85 8.76 -6.75
C LYS A 321 -11.45 9.33 -5.39
N ARG A 322 -12.40 9.54 -4.48
CA ARG A 322 -12.12 10.14 -3.16
C ARG A 322 -11.24 9.24 -2.30
N ARG A 323 -11.42 7.92 -2.38
CA ARG A 323 -10.55 6.95 -1.69
C ARG A 323 -9.14 7.01 -2.26
N TYR A 324 -9.00 6.96 -3.58
CA TYR A 324 -7.71 7.02 -4.25
C TYR A 324 -6.97 8.34 -3.93
N LEU A 325 -7.69 9.47 -4.03
CA LEU A 325 -7.16 10.79 -3.65
C LEU A 325 -6.67 10.82 -2.20
N LYS A 326 -7.44 10.24 -1.28
CA LYS A 326 -7.04 10.14 0.13
C LYS A 326 -5.71 9.41 0.27
N GLU A 327 -5.58 8.24 -0.35
CA GLU A 327 -4.35 7.44 -0.31
C GLU A 327 -3.15 8.19 -0.92
N CYS A 328 -3.36 8.89 -2.05
CA CYS A 328 -2.32 9.69 -2.70
C CYS A 328 -1.91 10.90 -1.84
N ILE A 329 -2.86 11.66 -1.30
CA ILE A 329 -2.56 12.86 -0.52
C ILE A 329 -1.93 12.49 0.82
N GLU A 330 -2.43 11.46 1.51
CA GLU A 330 -1.79 10.93 2.73
C GLU A 330 -0.34 10.55 2.45
N PHE A 331 -0.09 9.90 1.31
CA PHE A 331 1.25 9.54 0.88
C PHE A 331 2.11 10.77 0.55
N LEU A 332 1.58 11.77 -0.14
CA LEU A 332 2.35 12.95 -0.53
C LEU A 332 2.68 13.85 0.66
N LEU A 333 1.74 14.03 1.59
CA LEU A 333 1.91 14.95 2.72
C LEU A 333 2.76 14.36 3.85
N LYS A 334 2.60 13.07 4.17
CA LYS A 334 3.23 12.44 5.35
C LYS A 334 4.70 12.02 5.16
N TYR A 335 5.27 12.19 3.96
CA TYR A 335 6.63 11.73 3.70
C TYR A 335 7.50 12.82 3.07
N GLU A 336 8.77 12.87 3.48
CA GLU A 336 9.71 13.92 3.08
C GLU A 336 10.06 13.88 1.57
N LYS A 337 10.15 15.08 0.94
CA LYS A 337 10.70 15.31 -0.41
C LYS A 337 10.08 14.41 -1.50
N ARG A 338 8.75 14.31 -1.53
CA ARG A 338 8.04 13.44 -2.49
C ARG A 338 7.73 14.11 -3.80
N LEU A 339 7.31 15.36 -3.75
CA LEU A 339 6.98 16.11 -4.97
C LEU A 339 8.23 16.44 -5.78
N SER A 340 9.41 16.54 -5.15
CA SER A 340 10.69 16.68 -5.86
C SER A 340 11.10 15.46 -6.69
N LYS A 341 10.48 14.29 -6.46
CA LYS A 341 10.66 13.11 -7.31
C LYS A 341 9.76 13.13 -8.56
N ILE A 342 8.72 13.95 -8.58
CA ILE A 342 7.86 14.12 -9.75
C ILE A 342 8.57 15.05 -10.73
N SER A 343 8.62 14.67 -12.00
CA SER A 343 9.21 15.52 -13.04
C SER A 343 8.43 16.85 -13.13
N ALA A 344 9.09 17.95 -13.50
CA ALA A 344 8.41 19.24 -13.64
C ALA A 344 7.21 19.16 -14.61
N TYR A 345 7.34 18.35 -15.67
CA TYR A 345 6.28 18.08 -16.64
C TYR A 345 5.08 17.34 -16.01
N ASP A 346 5.34 16.33 -15.20
CA ASP A 346 4.29 15.56 -14.54
C ASP A 346 3.65 16.33 -13.36
N LEU A 347 4.43 17.18 -12.69
CA LEU A 347 3.93 18.06 -11.64
C LEU A 347 2.92 19.08 -12.22
N GLU A 348 3.15 19.56 -13.44
CA GLU A 348 2.20 20.44 -14.12
C GLU A 348 0.85 19.72 -14.39
N LYS A 349 0.88 18.43 -14.76
CA LYS A 349 -0.34 17.62 -14.90
C LYS A 349 -1.08 17.51 -13.56
N VAL A 350 -0.33 17.27 -12.48
CA VAL A 350 -0.87 17.21 -11.11
C VAL A 350 -1.54 18.54 -10.75
N HIS A 351 -0.90 19.68 -11.02
CA HIS A 351 -1.48 21.00 -10.75
C HIS A 351 -2.78 21.25 -11.53
N ARG A 352 -2.84 20.87 -12.81
CA ARG A 352 -4.09 20.98 -13.59
C ARG A 352 -5.20 20.08 -13.04
N GLY A 353 -4.86 18.84 -12.65
CA GLY A 353 -5.82 17.94 -11.99
C GLY A 353 -6.27 18.47 -10.63
N TYR A 354 -5.37 19.07 -9.86
CA TYR A 354 -5.67 19.70 -8.57
C TYR A 354 -6.72 20.79 -8.73
N GLN A 355 -6.59 21.68 -9.73
CA GLN A 355 -7.56 22.76 -9.96
C GLN A 355 -8.99 22.24 -10.17
N ILE A 356 -9.14 21.07 -10.78
CA ILE A 356 -10.44 20.42 -11.01
C ILE A 356 -10.98 19.76 -9.73
N LEU A 357 -10.08 19.29 -8.87
CA LEU A 357 -10.39 18.52 -7.66
C LEU A 357 -10.14 19.32 -6.36
N ALA A 358 -10.00 20.64 -6.46
CA ALA A 358 -9.48 21.48 -5.38
C ALA A 358 -10.30 21.29 -4.09
N THR A 359 -11.63 21.26 -4.20
CA THR A 359 -12.52 21.02 -3.07
C THR A 359 -12.21 19.70 -2.36
N GLU A 360 -12.19 18.57 -3.08
CA GLU A 360 -11.90 17.27 -2.47
C GLU A 360 -10.47 17.17 -1.92
N VAL A 361 -9.48 17.71 -2.65
CA VAL A 361 -8.08 17.70 -2.22
C VAL A 361 -7.89 18.53 -0.97
N ASN A 362 -8.51 19.71 -0.87
CA ASN A 362 -8.45 20.57 0.30
C ASN A 362 -9.14 19.96 1.51
N GLU A 363 -10.31 19.35 1.33
CA GLU A 363 -11.00 18.64 2.42
C GLU A 363 -10.14 17.51 2.99
N ILE A 364 -9.50 16.72 2.11
CA ILE A 364 -8.63 15.61 2.51
C ILE A 364 -7.37 16.15 3.19
N SER A 365 -6.72 17.15 2.59
CA SER A 365 -5.50 17.76 3.12
C SER A 365 -5.75 18.40 4.49
N ASN A 366 -6.84 19.14 4.67
CA ASN A 366 -7.21 19.74 5.96
C ASN A 366 -7.39 18.67 7.04
N LYS A 367 -8.00 17.53 6.72
CA LYS A 367 -8.12 16.42 7.65
C LYS A 367 -6.75 15.86 8.04
N ILE A 368 -5.87 15.61 7.06
CA ILE A 368 -4.53 15.08 7.32
C ILE A 368 -3.70 16.04 8.17
N VAL A 369 -3.78 17.34 7.88
CA VAL A 369 -3.11 18.38 8.68
C VAL A 369 -3.65 18.38 10.10
N SER A 370 -4.97 18.31 10.30
CA SER A 370 -5.58 18.20 11.63
C SER A 370 -5.05 16.98 12.39
N ASP A 371 -5.04 15.80 11.75
CA ASP A 371 -4.55 14.56 12.36
C ASP A 371 -3.06 14.68 12.78
N VAL A 372 -2.23 15.37 11.97
CA VAL A 372 -0.82 15.62 12.29
C VAL A 372 -0.67 16.60 13.45
N VAL A 373 -1.44 17.69 13.45
CA VAL A 373 -1.43 18.66 14.54
C VAL A 373 -1.89 18.01 15.85
N GLU A 374 -2.95 17.22 15.83
CA GLU A 374 -3.43 16.48 17.00
C GLU A 374 -2.33 15.57 17.58
N ALA A 375 -1.63 14.80 16.74
CA ALA A 375 -0.52 13.96 17.19
C ALA A 375 0.64 14.77 17.79
N ILE A 376 0.94 15.95 17.22
CA ILE A 376 1.94 16.87 17.78
C ILE A 376 1.49 17.37 19.17
N LEU A 377 0.24 17.80 19.31
CA LEU A 377 -0.28 18.29 20.59
C LEU A 377 -0.32 17.21 21.67
N GLU A 378 -0.63 15.97 21.29
CA GLU A 378 -0.56 14.81 22.18
C GLU A 378 0.88 14.57 22.67
N ASN A 379 1.87 14.60 21.76
CA ASN A 379 3.29 14.47 22.12
C ASN A 379 3.76 15.60 23.04
N GLU A 380 3.29 16.83 22.84
CA GLU A 380 3.59 17.97 23.73
C GLU A 380 2.91 17.82 25.10
N ALA A 381 1.66 17.34 25.14
CA ALA A 381 0.95 17.03 26.38
C ALA A 381 1.67 15.94 27.18
N GLU A 382 2.11 14.86 26.53
CA GLU A 382 2.84 13.76 27.17
C GLU A 382 4.19 14.24 27.73
N PHE A 383 4.90 15.09 27.00
CA PHE A 383 6.16 15.66 27.49
C PHE A 383 5.96 16.57 28.71
N GLU A 384 4.94 17.43 28.66
CA GLU A 384 4.55 18.28 29.78
C GLU A 384 4.12 17.43 31.00
N TYR A 385 3.40 16.34 30.75
CA TYR A 385 3.01 15.36 31.76
C TYR A 385 4.25 14.75 32.42
N VAL A 386 5.16 14.13 31.66
CA VAL A 386 6.36 13.46 32.18
C VAL A 386 7.24 14.44 32.94
N SER A 387 7.55 15.60 32.36
CA SER A 387 8.45 16.59 32.98
C SER A 387 7.92 17.16 34.30
N LYS A 388 6.59 17.24 34.46
CA LYS A 388 5.96 17.82 35.64
C LYS A 388 5.51 16.79 36.67
N ILE A 389 5.16 15.58 36.27
CA ILE A 389 4.82 14.48 37.19
C ILE A 389 6.06 14.02 37.95
N ASP A 390 7.23 13.91 37.30
CA ASP A 390 8.48 13.58 38.00
C ASP A 390 8.76 14.57 39.15
N GLY A 391 8.52 15.87 38.90
CA GLY A 391 8.63 16.90 39.94
C GLY A 391 7.51 16.89 40.99
N ILE A 392 6.29 16.48 40.63
CA ILE A 392 5.14 16.37 41.55
C ILE A 392 5.25 15.13 42.44
N VAL A 393 5.81 14.02 41.95
CA VAL A 393 6.07 12.82 42.76
C VAL A 393 7.14 13.12 43.81
N GLU A 394 8.18 13.89 43.47
CA GLU A 394 9.17 14.38 44.47
C GLU A 394 8.56 15.39 45.47
N TYR A 395 7.60 16.23 45.05
CA TYR A 395 6.96 17.23 45.93
C TYR A 395 5.71 16.70 46.68
N GLY A 396 5.22 15.53 46.27
CA GLY A 396 3.96 14.90 46.67
C GLY A 396 3.95 14.35 48.09
N GLU A 397 5.11 14.25 48.74
CA GLU A 397 5.22 13.88 50.16
C GLU A 397 4.47 14.86 51.10
N ARG A 398 4.09 16.06 50.65
CA ARG A 398 3.46 17.08 51.51
C ARG A 398 1.97 17.37 51.26
N MET A 399 1.35 16.91 50.17
CA MET A 399 0.01 17.41 49.78
C MET A 399 -1.12 16.39 49.70
N LEU A 400 -0.90 15.07 49.81
CA LEU A 400 -1.91 14.07 49.43
C LEU A 400 -2.53 13.36 50.65
N ARG A 401 -3.78 13.71 51.01
CA ARG A 401 -4.61 13.03 52.04
C ARG A 401 -6.09 12.86 51.67
N SER A 402 -6.45 12.83 50.38
CA SER A 402 -7.84 12.57 49.98
C SER A 402 -7.92 11.74 48.71
N GLU A 403 -8.75 10.69 48.73
CA GLU A 403 -9.02 9.77 47.61
C GLU A 403 -9.57 10.53 46.38
N GLY A 404 -9.06 10.20 45.19
CA GLY A 404 -9.64 10.63 43.89
C GLY A 404 -9.29 12.05 43.44
N TYR A 405 -8.00 12.41 43.39
CA TYR A 405 -7.58 13.74 42.95
C TYR A 405 -7.45 13.85 41.42
N ILE A 406 -8.04 14.91 40.84
CA ILE A 406 -7.85 15.30 39.43
C ILE A 406 -6.94 16.52 39.40
N ILE A 407 -5.72 16.40 38.87
CA ILE A 407 -4.83 17.54 38.62
C ILE A 407 -5.23 18.15 37.28
N ARG A 408 -5.68 19.40 37.25
CA ARG A 408 -5.93 20.12 35.99
C ARG A 408 -4.81 21.10 35.69
N LYS A 409 -4.19 20.99 34.52
CA LYS A 409 -3.23 21.98 34.02
C LYS A 409 -3.65 22.50 32.65
N ASN A 410 -3.42 23.79 32.45
CA ASN A 410 -3.51 24.43 31.14
C ASN A 410 -2.08 24.70 30.68
N HIS A 411 -1.73 24.22 29.50
CA HIS A 411 -0.45 24.45 28.85
C HIS A 411 -0.70 25.15 27.51
N GLU A 412 -0.24 26.39 27.39
CA GLU A 412 -0.24 27.11 26.11
C GLU A 412 1.14 26.91 25.49
N ILE A 413 1.17 26.36 24.27
CA ILE A 413 2.41 26.12 23.54
C ILE A 413 2.75 27.39 22.78
N ASP A 414 3.83 28.06 23.20
CA ASP A 414 4.36 29.23 22.51
C ASP A 414 5.25 28.84 21.33
N CYS A 415 6.01 27.74 21.46
CA CYS A 415 6.84 27.18 20.40
C CYS A 415 6.79 25.64 20.40
N LEU A 416 6.81 25.04 19.22
CA LEU A 416 6.94 23.60 19.06
C LEU A 416 8.40 23.18 19.23
N ARG A 417 8.63 21.99 19.78
CA ARG A 417 9.97 21.37 19.75
C ARG A 417 10.41 21.14 18.31
N ASP A 418 11.72 21.19 18.06
CA ASP A 418 12.32 21.09 16.72
C ASP A 418 11.79 19.89 15.92
N GLU A 419 11.64 18.72 16.54
CA GLU A 419 11.13 17.51 15.86
C GLU A 419 9.68 17.68 15.36
N ASN A 420 8.82 18.23 16.21
CA ASN A 420 7.41 18.48 15.91
C ASN A 420 7.25 19.63 14.90
N TYR A 421 8.04 20.69 15.05
CA TYR A 421 8.08 21.81 14.10
C TYR A 421 8.55 21.35 12.71
N ASN A 422 9.61 20.54 12.65
CA ASN A 422 10.12 19.99 11.39
C ASN A 422 9.12 19.06 10.71
N GLU A 423 8.40 18.23 11.47
CA GLU A 423 7.36 17.37 10.89
C GLU A 423 6.23 18.19 10.27
N LEU A 424 5.85 19.27 10.95
CA LEU A 424 4.81 20.17 10.48
C LEU A 424 5.23 20.97 9.24
N LEU A 425 6.47 21.49 9.21
CA LEU A 425 7.05 22.14 8.04
C LEU A 425 7.04 21.23 6.81
N LYS A 426 7.39 19.94 6.97
CA LYS A 426 7.35 18.99 5.85
C LYS A 426 5.95 18.86 5.24
N VAL A 427 4.92 18.80 6.09
CA VAL A 427 3.53 18.73 5.62
C VAL A 427 3.13 20.01 4.90
N ALA A 428 3.50 21.17 5.43
CA ALA A 428 3.24 22.47 4.81
C ALA A 428 3.94 22.59 3.44
N ASP A 429 5.22 22.28 3.34
CA ASP A 429 6.00 22.33 2.10
C ASP A 429 5.43 21.40 1.01
N ASN A 430 5.08 20.18 1.41
CA ASN A 430 4.46 19.20 0.51
C ASN A 430 3.09 19.69 0.04
N PHE A 431 2.30 20.32 0.90
CA PHE A 431 1.02 20.88 0.48
C PHE A 431 1.20 22.06 -0.47
N ASN A 432 2.10 23.00 -0.16
CA ASN A 432 2.37 24.18 -0.99
C ASN A 432 2.79 23.78 -2.40
N SER A 433 3.63 22.75 -2.48
CA SER A 433 4.07 22.17 -3.75
C SER A 433 2.91 21.51 -4.52
N LEU A 434 1.93 20.92 -3.83
CA LEU A 434 0.74 20.30 -4.44
C LEU A 434 -0.28 21.36 -4.91
N SER A 435 -0.53 22.38 -4.10
CA SER A 435 -1.53 23.43 -4.33
C SER A 435 -1.04 24.59 -5.18
N LYS A 436 0.24 24.57 -5.58
CA LYS A 436 0.92 25.66 -6.30
C LYS A 436 0.82 26.99 -5.54
N GLU A 437 1.24 26.95 -4.28
CA GLU A 437 1.32 28.10 -3.36
C GLU A 437 -0.04 28.68 -2.94
N ASN A 438 -1.16 27.96 -3.16
CA ASN A 438 -2.48 28.37 -2.67
C ASN A 438 -2.71 27.95 -1.20
N VAL A 439 -1.86 28.45 -0.31
CA VAL A 439 -1.83 28.09 1.13
C VAL A 439 -3.08 28.58 1.89
N ASP A 440 -3.77 29.57 1.32
CA ASP A 440 -4.95 30.23 1.91
C ASP A 440 -6.14 29.27 2.13
N GLU A 441 -6.15 28.11 1.47
CA GLU A 441 -7.24 27.13 1.54
C GLU A 441 -7.09 26.09 2.65
N LEU A 442 -5.89 25.95 3.23
CA LEU A 442 -5.71 25.16 4.44
C LEU A 442 -6.07 26.00 5.65
N SER A 443 -6.71 25.39 6.64
CA SER A 443 -7.08 26.06 7.89
C SER A 443 -5.90 26.33 8.83
N TRP A 444 -4.75 26.74 8.27
CA TRP A 444 -3.64 27.36 8.97
C TRP A 444 -4.14 28.71 9.52
N GLY A 445 -4.10 28.91 10.83
CA GLY A 445 -4.74 30.06 11.50
C GLY A 445 -5.86 29.69 12.45
N ARG A 446 -6.10 28.39 12.70
CA ARG A 446 -6.98 27.93 13.79
C ARG A 446 -6.18 27.79 15.08
N SER A 447 -6.82 28.18 16.18
CA SER A 447 -6.41 27.74 17.51
C SER A 447 -6.87 26.30 17.68
N PHE A 448 -5.93 25.42 18.00
CA PHE A 448 -6.21 24.03 18.36
C PHE A 448 -6.17 23.93 19.88
N GLN A 449 -7.23 23.39 20.47
CA GLN A 449 -7.30 23.18 21.90
C GLN A 449 -7.84 21.77 22.15
N ASN A 450 -7.04 20.94 22.79
CA ASN A 450 -7.39 19.58 23.18
C ASN A 450 -7.12 19.38 24.68
N SER A 451 -7.91 18.50 25.31
CA SER A 451 -7.68 18.04 26.67
C SER A 451 -7.27 16.58 26.63
N TYR A 452 -6.20 16.25 27.36
CA TYR A 452 -5.63 14.91 27.46
C TYR A 452 -5.67 14.46 28.91
N GLU A 453 -6.13 13.23 29.14
CA GLU A 453 -6.21 12.61 30.46
C GLU A 453 -5.14 11.52 30.59
N PHE A 454 -4.36 11.59 31.67
CA PHE A 454 -3.29 10.65 31.96
C PHE A 454 -3.49 10.08 33.37
N ASP A 455 -3.63 8.76 33.47
CA ASP A 455 -3.73 8.07 34.76
C ASP A 455 -2.34 7.71 35.30
N PHE A 456 -2.17 7.83 36.61
CA PHE A 456 -0.94 7.46 37.31
C PHE A 456 -1.22 6.80 38.65
N ASN A 457 -0.28 5.96 39.06
CA ASN A 457 -0.24 5.39 40.39
C ASN A 457 0.83 6.11 41.22
N TYR A 458 0.53 6.36 42.48
CA TYR A 458 1.50 6.88 43.44
C TYR A 458 1.41 6.11 44.76
N PRO A 459 2.53 5.96 45.50
CA PRO A 459 2.52 5.28 46.78
C PRO A 459 1.66 6.07 47.79
N ASP A 460 0.81 5.36 48.53
CA ASP A 460 0.05 5.95 49.63
C ASP A 460 1.03 6.46 50.70
N PRO A 461 1.07 7.77 51.00
CA PRO A 461 2.00 8.32 51.98
C PRO A 461 1.75 7.81 53.41
N SER A 462 0.64 7.11 53.65
CA SER A 462 0.33 6.42 54.91
C SER A 462 0.64 4.93 54.90
N ASN A 463 0.89 4.33 53.73
CA ASN A 463 1.23 2.92 53.57
C ASN A 463 1.97 2.65 52.26
N ASP A 464 3.30 2.49 52.35
CA ASP A 464 4.19 2.23 51.21
C ASP A 464 3.84 0.98 50.37
N ASN A 465 2.93 0.11 50.85
CA ASN A 465 2.48 -1.09 50.13
C ASN A 465 1.15 -0.91 49.38
N ILE A 466 0.55 0.28 49.41
CA ILE A 466 -0.71 0.58 48.71
C ILE A 466 -0.41 1.66 47.68
N GLU A 467 -0.71 1.39 46.41
CA GLU A 467 -0.73 2.42 45.37
C GLU A 467 -2.12 3.05 45.33
N GLN A 468 -2.19 4.37 45.22
CA GLN A 468 -3.40 5.12 44.94
C GLN A 468 -3.41 5.55 43.47
N GLU A 469 -4.59 5.52 42.86
CA GLU A 469 -4.83 6.00 41.49
C GLU A 469 -5.11 7.50 41.53
N GLY A 470 -4.47 8.25 40.62
CA GLY A 470 -4.76 9.65 40.34
C GLY A 470 -4.87 9.89 38.84
N THR A 471 -5.57 10.96 38.45
CA THR A 471 -5.70 11.37 37.05
C THR A 471 -5.19 12.79 36.87
N CYS A 472 -4.40 13.02 35.82
CA CYS A 472 -3.92 14.33 35.40
C CYS A 472 -4.59 14.72 34.08
N GLU A 473 -5.33 15.82 34.08
CA GLU A 473 -5.94 16.40 32.90
C GLU A 473 -5.08 17.58 32.42
N ILE A 474 -4.51 17.48 31.23
CA ILE A 474 -3.69 18.52 30.60
C ILE A 474 -4.45 19.08 29.39
N ASN A 475 -4.86 20.33 29.51
CA ASN A 475 -5.44 21.11 28.43
C ASN A 475 -4.31 21.79 27.66
N VAL A 476 -4.05 21.34 26.43
CA VAL A 476 -3.05 21.93 25.55
C VAL A 476 -3.74 22.84 24.55
N LYS A 477 -3.26 24.07 24.45
CA LYS A 477 -3.70 25.04 23.45
C LYS A 477 -2.51 25.48 22.60
N TYR A 478 -2.68 25.43 21.28
CA TYR A 478 -1.71 25.92 20.32
C TYR A 478 -2.39 26.85 19.31
N ASN A 479 -1.83 28.04 19.12
CA ASN A 479 -2.33 29.00 18.14
C ASN A 479 -1.43 28.93 16.91
N PHE A 480 -1.94 28.41 15.79
CA PHE A 480 -1.22 28.52 14.53
C PHE A 480 -1.22 29.98 14.06
N ASP A 481 -0.06 30.61 14.00
CA ASP A 481 0.11 31.83 13.21
C ASP A 481 0.56 31.46 11.79
N LYS A 482 -0.13 32.03 10.80
CA LYS A 482 0.21 31.88 9.39
C LYS A 482 1.59 32.50 9.08
N ASN A 483 1.97 33.55 9.81
CA ASN A 483 3.26 34.21 9.65
C ASN A 483 4.45 33.31 10.02
N THR A 484 4.23 32.24 10.79
CA THR A 484 5.26 31.26 11.13
C THR A 484 5.78 30.46 9.92
N PHE A 485 5.07 30.50 8.78
CA PHE A 485 5.41 29.75 7.56
C PHE A 485 5.70 30.61 6.33
N VAL A 486 5.36 31.91 6.37
CA VAL A 486 5.39 32.79 5.18
C VAL A 486 6.71 33.58 5.08
N ASP A 487 7.43 33.77 6.18
CA ASP A 487 8.69 34.50 6.17
C ASP A 487 9.89 33.54 6.03
N ASP A 488 10.40 33.46 4.81
CA ASP A 488 11.72 32.92 4.48
C ASP A 488 12.79 33.46 5.45
N PHE A 489 13.52 32.53 6.06
CA PHE A 489 14.97 32.57 6.30
C PHE A 489 15.68 33.92 6.09
N THR A 490 15.82 34.68 7.18
CA THR A 490 17.12 35.23 7.56
C THR A 490 17.41 34.84 8.99
N PHE A 491 18.23 33.80 9.16
CA PHE A 491 18.88 33.49 10.42
C PHE A 491 19.83 34.65 10.72
N ASN A 492 19.38 35.64 11.49
CA ASN A 492 20.26 36.66 12.03
C ASN A 492 20.68 36.20 13.42
N SER A 493 21.87 35.58 13.50
CA SER A 493 22.45 35.05 14.74
C SER A 493 22.78 36.13 15.78
N GLU A 494 22.50 37.40 15.51
CA GLU A 494 22.77 38.53 16.39
C GLU A 494 21.64 38.80 17.42
N GLU A 495 20.40 38.36 17.19
CA GLU A 495 19.30 38.62 18.14
C GLU A 495 19.21 37.60 19.30
N PHE A 496 20.00 36.51 19.26
CA PHE A 496 20.03 35.52 20.34
C PHE A 496 21.04 35.86 21.46
N GLU A 497 21.96 36.82 21.25
CA GLU A 497 22.89 37.24 22.31
C GLU A 497 22.39 38.44 23.14
N GLU A 498 21.47 39.28 22.64
CA GLU A 498 20.94 40.40 23.44
C GLU A 498 19.86 39.98 24.46
N ALA A 499 19.23 38.81 24.29
CA ALA A 499 18.22 38.29 25.23
C ALA A 499 18.79 37.66 26.51
N LEU A 500 20.13 37.59 26.66
CA LEU A 500 20.80 37.03 27.85
C LEU A 500 21.46 38.09 28.75
N THR A 501 21.25 39.39 28.52
CA THR A 501 21.92 40.46 29.30
C THR A 501 21.04 41.51 29.97
N GLU A 502 19.71 41.43 29.89
CA GLU A 502 18.86 42.33 30.67
C GLU A 502 17.69 41.59 31.30
N TYR A 503 17.87 41.11 32.54
CA TYR A 503 17.04 41.50 33.69
C TYR A 503 17.81 41.18 34.99
N PRO A 504 17.85 42.10 35.98
CA PRO A 504 18.56 41.94 37.25
C PRO A 504 18.00 40.86 38.18
#